data_AF-A0A371RL62-F1
#
_entry.id   AF-A0A371RL62-F1
#
_cell.length_a   1.000
_cell.length_b   1.000
_cell.length_c   1.000
_cell.angle_alpha   90.00
_cell.angle_beta   90.00
_cell.angle_gamma   90.00
#
_symmetry.space_group_name_H-M   'P 1'
#
loop_
_entity.id
_entity.type
_entity.pdbx_description
1 polymer ?
#
loop_
_entity_poly.entity_id
_entity_poly.type
_entity_poly.pdbx_seq_one_letter_code
_entity_poly.pdbx_strand_id
1 'polypeptide(L)'
;MDWHEWYGWSGGVGLWGFIIAVVLIGSFFGYMKQKSRNDLIREALRNGQSIDPDMLKDIKEDDEKGGMILGGAICVAVSAGLVIMGYQIDKVEPGENVFEIMKGVAAIPGLVGVVLMIFGTLAKLGGKK
;
A
#
# COMPACT_ATOMS: atom_id res chain seq x y z
N MET A 1 12.02 -28.15 30.79
CA MET A 1 11.08 -27.16 30.21
C MET A 1 11.97 -26.08 29.68
N ASP A 2 12.34 -26.25 28.42
CA ASP A 2 13.56 -25.70 27.88
C ASP A 2 13.17 -24.42 27.15
N TRP A 3 13.66 -23.30 27.67
CA TRP A 3 13.31 -21.94 27.25
C TRP A 3 13.77 -21.60 25.81
N HIS A 4 14.24 -22.58 25.04
CA HIS A 4 14.71 -22.45 23.66
C HIS A 4 13.61 -22.73 22.61
N GLU A 5 12.46 -23.31 22.97
CA GLU A 5 11.35 -23.55 22.03
C GLU A 5 10.52 -22.29 21.70
N TRP A 6 10.69 -21.20 22.46
CA TRP A 6 9.94 -19.95 22.28
C TRP A 6 10.52 -18.98 21.23
N TYR A 7 11.69 -19.29 20.65
CA TYR A 7 12.31 -18.43 19.63
C TYR A 7 11.77 -18.64 18.21
N GLY A 8 11.10 -19.76 17.93
CA GLY A 8 10.53 -20.03 16.61
C GLY A 8 9.21 -19.29 16.32
N TRP A 9 8.47 -18.90 17.37
CA TRP A 9 7.12 -18.33 17.21
C TRP A 9 7.10 -16.79 17.22
N SER A 10 8.08 -16.15 17.85
CA SER A 10 8.14 -14.68 17.99
C SER A 10 8.38 -13.96 16.67
N GLY A 11 9.17 -14.55 15.76
CA GLY A 11 9.44 -13.98 14.43
C GLY A 11 8.19 -13.89 13.55
N GLY A 12 7.37 -14.94 13.52
CA GLY A 12 6.14 -14.98 12.73
C GLY A 12 5.08 -14.02 13.26
N VAL A 13 4.84 -14.01 14.58
CA VAL A 13 3.83 -13.13 15.20
C VAL A 13 4.22 -11.65 15.07
N GLY A 14 5.51 -11.32 15.17
CA GLY A 14 6.01 -9.96 14.95
C GLY A 14 5.81 -9.47 13.51
N LEU A 15 6.15 -10.31 12.52
CA LEU A 15 5.95 -9.98 11.10
C LEU A 15 4.47 -9.78 10.76
N TRP A 16 3.61 -10.73 11.14
CA TRP A 16 2.18 -10.65 10.87
C TRP A 16 1.52 -9.49 11.63
N GLY A 17 1.91 -9.25 12.88
CA GLY A 17 1.46 -8.10 13.66
C GLY A 17 1.85 -6.77 13.02
N PHE A 18 3.08 -6.66 12.49
CA PHE A 18 3.53 -5.46 11.78
C PHE A 18 2.75 -5.22 10.48
N ILE A 19 2.52 -6.28 9.68
CA ILE A 19 1.72 -6.19 8.45
C ILE A 19 0.29 -5.72 8.78
N ILE A 20 -0.35 -6.33 9.79
CA ILE A 20 -1.69 -5.93 10.23
C ILE A 20 -1.69 -4.47 10.69
N ALA A 21 -0.70 -4.05 11.47
CA ALA A 21 -0.59 -2.67 11.94
C ALA A 21 -0.46 -1.68 10.77
N VAL A 22 0.39 -1.95 9.79
CA VAL A 22 0.56 -1.09 8.60
C VAL A 22 -0.74 -1.00 7.79
N VAL A 23 -1.43 -2.12 7.57
CA VAL A 23 -2.70 -2.14 6.85
C VAL A 23 -3.79 -1.37 7.59
N LEU A 24 -3.90 -1.56 8.92
CA LEU A 24 -4.88 -0.85 9.75
C LEU A 24 -4.60 0.65 9.77
N ILE A 25 -3.34 1.06 9.91
CA ILE A 25 -2.94 2.48 9.87
C ILE A 25 -3.28 3.07 8.50
N GLY A 26 -2.88 2.42 7.40
CA GLY A 26 -3.20 2.87 6.04
C GLY A 26 -4.71 3.01 5.81
N SER A 27 -5.49 2.01 6.24
CA SER A 27 -6.96 2.04 6.13
C SER A 27 -7.58 3.13 6.99
N PHE A 28 -7.05 3.38 8.20
CA PHE A 28 -7.53 4.41 9.10
C PHE A 28 -7.29 5.83 8.55
N PHE A 29 -6.09 6.09 8.01
CA PHE A 29 -5.78 7.35 7.35
C PHE A 29 -6.63 7.57 6.09
N GLY A 30 -6.88 6.52 5.29
CA GLY A 30 -7.79 6.58 4.15
C GLY A 30 -9.23 6.93 4.56
N TYR A 31 -9.72 6.31 5.63
CA TYR A 31 -11.05 6.60 6.17
C TYR A 31 -11.16 8.03 6.72
N MET A 32 -10.14 8.52 7.44
CA MET A 32 -10.11 9.92 7.91
C MET A 32 -10.16 10.91 6.75
N LYS A 33 -9.39 10.69 5.68
CA LYS A 33 -9.36 11.58 4.52
C LYS A 33 -10.73 11.66 3.82
N GLN A 34 -11.44 10.54 3.70
CA GLN A 34 -12.81 10.52 3.18
C GLN A 34 -13.79 11.26 4.08
N LYS A 35 -13.68 11.08 5.41
CA LYS A 35 -14.54 11.76 6.37
C LYS A 35 -14.34 13.27 6.33
N SER A 36 -13.09 13.75 6.37
CA SER A 36 -12.77 15.17 6.26
C SER A 36 -13.27 15.78 4.96
N ARG A 37 -13.17 15.07 3.82
CA ARG A 37 -13.70 15.54 2.54
C ARG A 37 -15.22 15.67 2.56
N ASN A 38 -15.93 14.70 3.14
CA ASN A 38 -17.39 14.75 3.25
C ASN A 38 -17.87 15.88 4.19
N ASP A 39 -17.13 16.14 5.26
CA ASP A 39 -17.45 17.22 6.21
C ASP A 39 -17.26 18.59 5.55
N LEU A 40 -16.18 18.79 4.77
CA LEU A 40 -15.97 20.01 3.98
C LEU A 40 -17.06 20.24 2.92
N ILE A 41 -17.50 19.18 2.23
CA ILE A 41 -18.60 19.26 1.26
C ILE A 41 -19.90 19.67 1.97
N ARG A 42 -20.19 19.08 3.13
CA ARG A 42 -21.37 19.42 3.94
C ARG A 42 -21.33 20.87 4.42
N GLU A 43 -20.16 21.37 4.80
CA GLU A 43 -19.98 22.75 5.25
C GLU A 43 -20.14 23.76 4.11
N ALA A 44 -19.56 23.46 2.93
CA ALA A 44 -19.76 24.27 1.72
C ALA A 44 -21.23 24.33 1.27
N LEU A 45 -21.95 23.20 1.33
CA LEU A 45 -23.40 23.16 1.06
C LEU A 45 -24.21 23.97 2.09
N ARG A 46 -23.84 23.93 3.38
CA ARG A 46 -24.48 24.74 4.43
C ARG A 46 -24.25 26.24 4.25
N ASN A 47 -23.11 26.63 3.68
CA ASN A 47 -22.79 28.02 3.36
C ASN A 47 -23.49 28.53 2.08
N GLY A 48 -24.37 27.72 1.48
CA GLY A 48 -25.12 28.10 0.28
C GLY A 48 -24.28 28.09 -0.99
N GLN A 49 -23.06 27.57 -0.94
CA GLN A 49 -22.21 27.43 -2.12
C GLN A 49 -22.76 26.25 -2.94
N SER A 50 -23.28 26.54 -4.14
CA SER A 50 -23.67 25.51 -5.08
C SER A 50 -22.41 24.83 -5.60
N ILE A 51 -22.08 23.66 -5.06
CA ILE A 51 -21.02 22.83 -5.64
C ILE A 51 -21.60 22.18 -6.89
N ASP A 52 -20.97 22.44 -8.03
CA ASP A 52 -21.29 21.75 -9.28
C ASP A 52 -21.04 20.24 -9.10
N PRO A 53 -22.06 19.38 -9.27
CA PRO A 53 -21.92 17.94 -9.16
C PRO A 53 -20.82 17.36 -10.05
N ASP A 54 -20.51 18.02 -11.17
CA ASP A 54 -19.48 17.54 -12.10
C ASP A 54 -18.06 17.86 -11.58
N MET A 55 -17.85 19.02 -10.96
CA MET A 55 -16.59 19.35 -10.27
C MET A 55 -16.29 18.38 -9.11
N LEU A 56 -17.32 17.91 -8.41
CA LEU A 56 -17.19 16.92 -7.34
C LEU A 56 -16.74 15.54 -7.83
N LYS A 57 -17.24 15.11 -8.99
CA LYS A 57 -16.82 13.85 -9.63
C LYS A 57 -15.37 13.94 -10.07
N ASP A 58 -14.97 15.06 -10.67
CA ASP A 58 -13.59 15.27 -11.13
C ASP A 58 -12.58 15.22 -9.99
N ILE A 59 -12.86 15.89 -8.86
CA ILE A 59 -11.99 15.88 -7.68
C ILE A 59 -11.86 14.47 -7.09
N LYS A 60 -12.96 13.71 -7.06
CA LYS A 60 -12.95 12.35 -6.54
C LYS A 60 -12.19 11.39 -7.44
N GLU A 61 -12.39 11.49 -8.76
CA GLU A 61 -11.69 10.66 -9.74
C GLU A 61 -10.19 10.94 -9.75
N ASP A 62 -9.76 12.19 -9.64
CA ASP A 62 -8.33 12.54 -9.66
C ASP A 62 -7.60 12.04 -8.39
N ASP A 63 -8.24 12.11 -7.22
CA ASP A 63 -7.73 11.56 -5.96
C ASP A 63 -7.62 10.02 -6.00
N GLU A 64 -8.60 9.33 -6.58
CA GLU A 64 -8.56 7.87 -6.74
C GLU A 64 -7.48 7.42 -7.74
N LYS A 65 -7.34 8.10 -8.89
CA LYS A 65 -6.32 7.80 -9.91
C LYS A 65 -4.90 8.03 -9.38
N GLY A 66 -4.67 9.17 -8.71
CA GLY A 66 -3.39 9.48 -8.08
C GLY A 66 -3.02 8.50 -6.96
N GLY A 67 -4.01 8.11 -6.16
CA GLY A 67 -3.83 7.12 -5.09
C GLY A 67 -3.38 5.75 -5.59
N MET A 68 -3.94 5.27 -6.70
CA MET A 68 -3.55 3.96 -7.29
C MET A 68 -2.11 3.95 -7.81
N ILE A 69 -1.69 5.02 -8.51
CA ILE A 69 -0.31 5.10 -9.04
C ILE A 69 0.69 5.15 -7.88
N LEU A 70 0.43 5.98 -6.86
CA LEU A 70 1.32 6.11 -5.71
C LEU A 70 1.38 4.80 -4.90
N GLY A 71 0.22 4.18 -4.64
CA GLY A 71 0.15 2.89 -3.95
C GLY A 71 0.90 1.80 -4.72
N GLY A 72 0.76 1.78 -6.04
CA GLY A 72 1.50 0.85 -6.90
C GLY A 72 3.02 1.05 -6.86
N ALA A 73 3.47 2.30 -6.92
CA ALA A 73 4.90 2.64 -6.83
C ALA A 73 5.51 2.23 -5.48
N ILE A 74 4.80 2.44 -4.37
CA ILE A 74 5.23 2.02 -3.04
C ILE A 74 5.37 0.50 -2.97
N CYS A 75 4.38 -0.25 -3.47
CA CYS A 75 4.43 -1.71 -3.50
C CYS A 75 5.61 -2.27 -4.29
N VAL A 76 5.95 -1.65 -5.44
CA VAL A 76 7.16 -2.02 -6.20
C VAL A 76 8.44 -1.68 -5.44
N ALA A 77 8.51 -0.53 -4.79
CA ALA A 77 9.66 -0.15 -3.97
C ALA A 77 9.89 -1.13 -2.80
N VAL A 78 8.81 -1.56 -2.14
CA VAL A 78 8.87 -2.58 -1.07
C VAL A 78 9.35 -3.92 -1.62
N SER A 79 8.85 -4.36 -2.77
CA SER A 79 9.30 -5.58 -3.43
C SER A 79 10.81 -5.55 -3.74
N ALA A 80 11.30 -4.44 -4.30
CA ALA A 80 12.73 -4.25 -4.56
C ALA A 80 13.56 -4.28 -3.27
N GLY A 81 13.08 -3.64 -2.20
CA GLY A 81 13.71 -3.67 -0.88
C GLY A 81 13.86 -5.08 -0.32
N LEU A 82 12.83 -5.91 -0.44
CA LEU A 82 12.86 -7.31 0.02
C LEU A 82 13.86 -8.17 -0.77
N VAL A 83 13.97 -7.96 -2.08
CA VAL A 83 14.96 -8.67 -2.91
C VAL A 83 16.39 -8.25 -2.52
N ILE A 84 16.63 -6.95 -2.34
CA ILE A 84 17.95 -6.44 -1.92
C ILE A 84 18.30 -6.98 -0.53
N MET A 85 17.35 -7.00 0.39
CA MET A 85 17.55 -7.55 1.73
C MET A 85 17.89 -9.05 1.68
N GLY A 86 17.13 -9.84 0.92
CA GLY A 86 17.42 -11.26 0.73
C GLY A 86 18.81 -11.52 0.14
N TYR A 87 19.26 -10.68 -0.79
CA TYR A 87 20.61 -10.77 -1.36
C TYR A 87 21.70 -10.45 -0.33
N GLN A 88 21.47 -9.49 0.56
CA GLN A 88 22.44 -9.15 1.60
C GLN A 88 22.54 -10.23 2.69
N ILE A 89 21.42 -10.86 3.05
CA ILE A 89 21.42 -11.96 4.04
C ILE A 89 22.16 -13.18 3.49
N ASP A 90 21.90 -13.55 2.23
CA ASP A 90 22.56 -14.67 1.55
C ASP A 90 24.09 -14.54 1.49
N LYS A 91 24.60 -13.29 1.47
CA LYS A 91 26.05 -13.01 1.53
C LYS A 91 26.66 -13.21 2.92
N VAL A 92 25.90 -12.97 3.98
CA VAL A 92 26.40 -13.05 5.36
C VAL A 92 26.30 -14.49 5.86
N GLU A 93 25.24 -15.20 5.49
CA GLU A 93 24.99 -16.60 5.87
C GLU A 93 24.65 -17.45 4.63
N PRO A 94 25.67 -17.82 3.83
CA PRO A 94 25.46 -18.67 2.66
C PRO A 94 25.06 -20.09 3.08
N GLY A 95 23.83 -20.52 2.77
CA GLY A 95 23.38 -21.90 2.98
C GLY A 95 21.90 -22.11 3.23
N GLU A 96 21.14 -21.08 3.60
CA GLU A 96 19.72 -21.21 3.97
C GLU A 96 18.71 -20.95 2.83
N ASN A 97 19.16 -20.80 1.58
CA ASN A 97 18.30 -20.44 0.43
C ASN A 97 17.44 -19.18 0.69
N VAL A 98 17.92 -18.27 1.56
CA VAL A 98 17.17 -17.08 1.99
C VAL A 98 16.82 -16.18 0.81
N PHE A 99 17.73 -16.06 -0.17
CA PHE A 99 17.48 -15.31 -1.38
C PHE A 99 16.27 -15.85 -2.17
N GLU A 100 16.10 -17.17 -2.23
CA GLU A 100 15.00 -17.80 -2.98
C GLU A 100 13.65 -17.59 -2.28
N ILE A 101 13.64 -17.71 -0.96
CA ILE A 101 12.46 -17.45 -0.13
C ILE A 101 12.06 -15.96 -0.23
N MET A 102 13.02 -15.04 -0.11
CA MET A 102 12.75 -13.60 -0.18
C MET A 102 12.27 -13.14 -1.55
N LYS A 103 12.74 -13.73 -2.65
CA LYS A 103 12.17 -13.50 -3.99
C LYS A 103 10.68 -13.90 -4.03
N GLY A 104 10.33 -15.03 -3.44
CA GLY A 104 8.93 -15.48 -3.33
C GLY A 104 8.05 -14.51 -2.56
N VAL A 105 8.52 -14.05 -1.40
CA VAL A 105 7.80 -13.06 -0.58
C VAL A 105 7.69 -11.70 -1.29
N ALA A 106 8.75 -11.27 -1.98
CA ALA A 106 8.77 -10.02 -2.73
C ALA A 106 7.86 -10.02 -3.97
N ALA A 107 7.55 -11.18 -4.54
CA ALA A 107 6.71 -11.30 -5.73
C ALA A 107 5.29 -10.76 -5.48
N ILE A 108 4.74 -10.94 -4.28
CA ILE A 108 3.39 -10.49 -3.92
C ILE A 108 3.25 -8.96 -4.02
N PRO A 109 4.01 -8.16 -3.24
CA PRO A 109 3.94 -6.70 -3.36
C PRO A 109 4.42 -6.22 -4.74
N GLY A 110 5.34 -6.93 -5.39
CA GLY A 110 5.79 -6.57 -6.74
C GLY A 110 4.67 -6.62 -7.77
N LEU A 111 3.92 -7.73 -7.81
CA LEU A 111 2.80 -7.91 -8.74
C LEU A 111 1.63 -6.98 -8.40
N VAL A 112 1.29 -6.83 -7.11
CA VAL A 112 0.26 -5.87 -6.67
C VAL A 112 0.63 -4.46 -7.10
N GLY A 113 1.90 -4.08 -6.95
CA GLY A 113 2.41 -2.77 -7.35
C GLY A 113 2.29 -2.51 -8.85
N VAL A 114 2.67 -3.49 -9.66
CA VAL A 114 2.55 -3.42 -11.13
C VAL A 114 1.09 -3.25 -11.55
N VAL A 115 0.19 -4.06 -10.98
CA VAL A 115 -1.25 -4.00 -11.30
C VAL A 115 -1.85 -2.64 -10.94
N LEU A 116 -1.53 -2.11 -9.74
CA LEU A 116 -1.99 -0.79 -9.32
C LEU A 116 -1.48 0.34 -10.21
N MET A 117 -0.22 0.26 -10.66
CA MET A 117 0.33 1.23 -11.60
C MET A 117 -0.31 1.13 -12.99
N ILE A 118 -0.58 -0.08 -13.49
CA ILE A 118 -1.28 -0.28 -14.76
C ILE A 118 -2.70 0.28 -14.68
N PHE A 119 -3.47 -0.05 -13.65
CA PHE A 119 -4.82 0.48 -13.50
C PHE A 119 -4.83 1.99 -13.29
N GLY A 120 -3.91 2.53 -12.49
CA GLY A 120 -3.77 3.97 -12.28
C GLY A 120 -3.41 4.72 -13.57
N THR A 121 -2.51 4.18 -14.39
CA THR A 121 -2.13 4.79 -15.67
C THR A 121 -3.22 4.65 -16.73
N LEU A 122 -3.91 3.51 -16.83
CA LEU A 122 -5.06 3.32 -17.71
C LEU A 122 -6.23 4.25 -17.33
N ALA A 123 -6.53 4.39 -16.03
CA ALA A 123 -7.56 5.30 -15.55
C ALA A 123 -7.21 6.77 -15.81
N LYS A 124 -5.91 7.13 -15.75
CA LYS A 124 -5.41 8.46 -16.13
C LYS A 124 -5.51 8.72 -17.64
N LEU A 125 -5.28 7.70 -18.48
CA LEU A 125 -5.37 7.81 -19.94
C LEU A 125 -6.82 7.84 -20.45
N GLY A 126 -7.72 7.11 -19.80
CA GLY A 126 -9.14 7.05 -20.16
C GLY A 126 -9.93 8.34 -19.85
N GLY A 127 -9.48 9.13 -18.87
CA GLY A 127 -10.10 10.41 -18.50
C GLY A 127 -9.67 11.61 -19.34
N LYS A 128 -8.87 11.41 -20.40
CA LYS A 128 -8.34 12.49 -21.25
C LYS A 128 -9.08 12.67 -22.58
N LYS A 129 -10.33 12.17 -22.67
CA LYS A 129 -11.21 12.30 -23.85
C LYS A 129 -12.37 13.22 -23.56
#